data_AF-A0A9D6G3P4-F1
#
_entry.id   AF-A0A9D6G3P4-F1
#
_cell.length_a   1.000
_cell.length_b   1.000
_cell.length_c   1.000
_cell.angle_alpha   90.00
_cell.angle_beta   90.00
_cell.angle_gamma   90.00
#
_symmetry.space_group_name_H-M   'P 1'
#
loop_
_entity.id
_entity.type
_entity.pdbx_description
1 polymer ?
#
loop_
_entity_poly.entity_id
_entity_poly.type
_entity_poly.pdbx_seq_one_letter_code
_entity_poly.pdbx_strand_id
1 'polypeptide(L)' 'LLDASAFIQTLEARQGLKICCPEEIAWRMGYITGEALEALARPLANSGYGRYLLELLEDDAR' A
#
# COMPACT_ATOMS: atom_id res chain seq x y z
N LEU A 1 1.31 -3.66 -25.72
CA LEU A 1 1.95 -4.17 -24.48
C LEU A 1 2.81 -3.10 -23.79
N LEU A 2 3.53 -2.25 -24.51
CA LEU A 2 4.32 -1.15 -23.93
C LEU A 2 3.51 0.08 -23.48
N ASP A 3 2.40 0.41 -24.13
CA ASP A 3 1.60 1.60 -23.73
C ASP A 3 0.80 1.43 -22.43
N ALA A 4 0.48 0.18 -22.05
CA ALA A 4 -0.26 -0.09 -20.82
C ALA A 4 0.59 0.14 -19.56
N SER A 5 1.90 -0.11 -19.63
CA SER A 5 2.80 0.14 -18.49
C SER A 5 3.03 1.64 -18.28
N ALA A 6 3.10 2.43 -19.36
CA ALA A 6 3.27 3.88 -19.28
C ALA A 6 2.05 4.59 -18.67
N PHE A 7 0.84 4.07 -18.94
CA PHE A 7 -0.40 4.63 -18.36
C PHE A 7 -0.53 4.33 -16.86
N ILE A 8 -0.15 3.12 -16.42
CA ILE A 8 -0.14 2.73 -15.01
C ILE A 8 0.88 3.57 -14.22
N GLN A 9 2.10 3.76 -14.74
CA GLN A 9 3.14 4.56 -14.08
C GLN A 9 2.70 6.02 -13.87
N THR A 10 1.95 6.58 -14.82
CA THR A 10 1.49 7.98 -14.76
C THR A 10 0.30 8.17 -13.81
N LEU A 11 -0.53 7.14 -13.63
CA LEU A 11 -1.64 7.13 -12.66
C LEU A 11 -1.13 6.92 -11.23
N GLU A 12 -0.22 5.97 -11.01
CA GLU A 12 0.40 5.71 -9.69
C GLU A 12 1.12 6.95 -9.16
N ALA A 13 1.83 7.69 -10.02
CA ALA A 13 2.57 8.90 -9.64
C ALA A 13 1.68 10.11 -9.30
N ARG A 14 0.40 10.11 -9.69
CA ARG A 14 -0.53 11.22 -9.44
C ARG A 14 -1.58 10.93 -8.35
N GLN A 15 -1.86 9.67 -8.08
CA GLN A 15 -2.87 9.26 -7.09
C GLN A 15 -2.30 8.58 -5.84
N GLY A 16 -1.01 8.23 -5.82
CA GLY A 16 -0.35 7.65 -4.64
C GLY A 16 -0.94 6.29 -4.20
N LEU A 17 -1.75 5.65 -5.05
CA LEU A 17 -2.49 4.44 -4.74
C LEU A 17 -1.89 3.26 -5.51
N LYS A 18 -1.37 2.28 -4.77
CA LYS A 18 -1.04 0.98 -5.34
C LYS A 18 -2.33 0.20 -5.58
N ILE A 19 -2.57 -0.17 -6.82
CA ILE A 19 -3.73 -0.97 -7.22
C ILE A 19 -3.49 -2.42 -6.75
N CYS A 20 -4.48 -3.01 -6.06
CA CYS A 20 -4.50 -4.39 -5.52
C CYS A 20 -3.80 -4.66 -4.17
N CYS A 21 -3.94 -3.80 -3.16
CA CYS A 21 -3.54 -4.12 -1.77
C CYS A 21 -4.75 -4.60 -0.93
N PRO A 22 -5.05 -5.92 -0.84
CA PRO A 22 -6.12 -6.41 0.02
C PRO A 22 -5.89 -6.08 1.51
N GLU A 23 -4.63 -5.97 1.95
CA GLU A 23 -4.27 -5.60 3.32
C GLU A 23 -4.67 -4.16 3.65
N GLU A 24 -4.46 -3.21 2.73
CA GLU A 24 -4.92 -1.83 2.90
C GLU A 24 -6.45 -1.77 2.96
N ILE A 25 -7.14 -2.48 2.06
CA ILE A 25 -8.60 -2.51 2.05
C ILE A 25 -9.13 -3.11 3.34
N ALA A 26 -8.55 -4.22 3.81
CA ALA A 26 -8.94 -4.86 5.06
C ALA A 26 -8.72 -3.93 6.26
N TRP A 27 -7.63 -3.17 6.29
CA TRP A 27 -7.36 -2.21 7.35
C TRP A 27 -8.31 -1.01 7.32
N ARG A 28 -8.53 -0.39 6.14
CA ARG A 28 -9.49 0.71 5.96
C ARG A 28 -10.94 0.30 6.27
N MET A 29 -11.30 -0.96 6.00
CA MET A 29 -12.61 -1.53 6.34
C MET A 29 -12.74 -1.93 7.81
N GLY A 30 -11.67 -1.84 8.60
CA GLY A 30 -11.65 -2.26 10.01
C GLY A 30 -11.66 -3.78 10.22
N TYR A 31 -11.37 -4.57 9.19
CA TYR A 31 -11.24 -6.03 9.29
C TYR A 31 -9.93 -6.47 9.95
N ILE A 32 -8.87 -5.66 9.84
CA ILE A 32 -7.60 -5.86 10.54
C ILE A 32 -7.20 -4.57 11.25
N THR A 33 -6.51 -4.68 12.38
CA THR A 33 -5.98 -3.54 13.14
C THR A 33 -4.69 -3.03 12.50
N GLY A 34 -4.29 -1.79 12.84
CA GLY A 34 -3.01 -1.23 12.39
C GLY A 34 -1.81 -2.09 12.79
N GLU A 35 -1.85 -2.71 13.98
CA GLU A 35 -0.82 -3.64 14.46
C GLU A 35 -0.75 -4.92 13.60
N ALA A 36 -1.91 -5.43 13.16
CA ALA A 36 -1.97 -6.59 12.28
C ALA A 36 -1.44 -6.24 10.88
N LEU A 37 -1.74 -5.04 10.37
CA LEU A 37 -1.18 -4.53 9.12
C LEU A 37 0.35 -4.35 9.24
N GLU A 38 0.84 -3.82 10.37
CA GLU A 38 2.27 -3.63 10.64
C GLU A 38 3.02 -4.97 10.68
N ALA A 39 2.44 -5.98 11.33
CA ALA A 39 3.00 -7.32 11.40
C ALA A 39 3.14 -7.97 10.01
N LEU A 40 2.20 -7.70 9.09
CA LEU A 40 2.27 -8.13 7.69
C LEU A 40 3.27 -7.31 6.87
N ALA A 41 3.41 -6.02 7.16
CA ALA A 41 4.29 -5.10 6.45
C ALA A 41 5.77 -5.26 6.82
N ARG A 42 6.09 -5.55 8.10
CA ARG A 42 7.46 -5.76 8.61
C ARG A 42 8.30 -6.78 7.81
N PRO A 43 7.84 -8.01 7.51
CA PRO A 43 8.62 -8.94 6.70
C PRO A 43 8.79 -8.47 5.25
N LEU A 44 7.87 -7.63 4.77
CA LEU A 44 7.87 -7.04 3.43
C LEU A 44 8.55 -5.67 3.38
N ALA A 45 9.10 -5.15 4.49
CA ALA A 45 9.67 -3.80 4.58
C ALA A 45 10.87 -3.58 3.63
N ASN A 46 11.57 -4.66 3.27
CA ASN A 46 12.64 -4.65 2.27
C ASN A 46 12.11 -4.56 0.82
N SER A 47 10.81 -4.73 0.62
CA SER A 47 10.14 -4.51 -0.65
C SER A 47 9.48 -3.12 -0.66
N GLY A 48 9.41 -2.50 -1.83
CA GLY A 48 8.64 -1.25 -2.00
C GLY A 48 7.15 -1.37 -1.65
N TYR A 49 6.64 -2.59 -1.41
CA TYR A 49 5.27 -2.85 -0.96
C TYR A 49 5.13 -2.75 0.56
N GLY A 50 5.99 -3.41 1.34
CA GLY A 50 5.94 -3.29 2.79
C GLY A 50 6.27 -1.88 3.27
N ARG A 51 7.16 -1.16 2.56
CA ARG A 51 7.40 0.25 2.84
C ARG A 51 6.15 1.11 2.66
N TYR A 52 5.39 0.86 1.59
CA TYR A 52 4.11 1.56 1.34
C TYR A 52 3.08 1.30 2.44
N LEU A 53 2.94 0.05 2.90
CA LEU A 53 2.00 -0.29 3.98
C LEU A 53 2.40 0.35 5.32
N LEU A 54 3.71 0.48 5.60
CA LEU A 54 4.19 1.17 6.80
C LEU A 54 3.95 2.68 6.72
N GLU A 55 4.24 3.30 5.57
CA GLU A 55 3.96 4.73 5.33
C GLU A 55 2.47 5.04 5.45
N LEU A 56 1.61 4.13 4.96
CA LEU A 56 0.16 4.23 5.08
C LEU A 56 -0.31 4.25 6.54
N LEU A 57 0.29 3.42 7.41
CA LEU A 57 0.02 3.41 8.84
C LEU A 57 0.51 4.70 9.54
N GLU A 58 1.65 5.24 9.11
CA GLU A 58 2.20 6.49 9.66
C GLU A 58 1.37 7.73 9.27
N ASP A 59 0.82 7.77 8.06
CA ASP A 59 -0.01 8.89 7.58
C ASP A 59 -1.40 8.96 8.25
N ASP A 60 -2.00 7.82 8.62
CA ASP A 60 -3.30 7.79 9.31
C ASP A 60 -3.18 8.04 10.82
N ALA A 61 -2.01 7.79 11.41
CA ALA A 61 -1.72 8.12 12.80
C ALA A 61 -1.53 9.64 13.04
N ARG A 62 -1.53 10.45 11.97
CA ARG A 62 -1.38 11.92 11.99
C ARG A 62 -2.71 12.66 12.00
#